data_AF-A0A970EAC6-F1
#
_entry.id   AF-A0A970EAC6-F1
#
_cell.length_a   1.000
_cell.length_b   1.000
_cell.length_c   1.000
_cell.angle_alpha   90.00
_cell.angle_beta   90.00
_cell.angle_gamma   90.00
#
_symmetry.space_group_name_H-M   'P 1'
#
loop_
_entity.id
_entity.type
_entity.pdbx_description
1 polymer ?
#
loop_
_entity_poly.entity_id
_entity_poly.type
_entity_poly.pdbx_seq_one_letter_code
_entity_poly.pdbx_strand_id
1 'polypeptide(L)'
;MAACKAGFFEQTPCPSCGVVGQFIIPLEEAVYLECIRGHGRHEFYAGFGGTRPKPQQVVRSVEDLLCTKHRELYLCIRRVLAKDSLFNEQADAIGQINYFCRHCNADEQSVYTVLKMMTLYHKAVRGVICV
;
A
#
# COMPACT_ATOMS: atom_id res chain seq x y z
N MET A 1 2.25 1.86 -23.78
CA MET A 1 2.75 1.91 -22.40
C MET A 1 1.55 2.11 -21.48
N ALA A 2 1.13 1.07 -20.75
CA ALA A 2 0.00 1.20 -19.83
C ALA A 2 0.44 2.09 -18.66
N ALA A 3 -0.13 3.30 -18.57
CA ALA A 3 0.14 4.22 -17.48
C ALA A 3 -0.23 3.52 -16.15
N CYS A 4 0.71 3.48 -15.21
CA CYS A 4 0.42 3.07 -13.85
C CYS A 4 -0.73 3.94 -13.33
N LYS A 5 -1.84 3.33 -12.90
CA LYS A 5 -2.87 4.00 -12.09
C LYS A 5 -2.34 4.33 -10.68
N ALA A 6 -1.09 4.78 -10.56
CA ALA A 6 -0.53 5.26 -9.30
C ALA A 6 -0.99 6.71 -9.08
N GLY A 7 -2.30 6.92 -9.10
CA GLY A 7 -2.95 8.19 -8.74
C GLY A 7 -3.48 8.07 -7.32
N PHE A 8 -2.59 7.84 -6.37
CA PHE A 8 -2.93 7.69 -4.95
C PHE A 8 -2.08 8.65 -4.11
N PHE A 9 -1.61 9.75 -4.68
CA PHE A 9 -0.77 10.72 -3.99
C PHE A 9 -1.37 12.12 -4.11
N GLU A 10 -1.83 12.71 -3.01
CA GLU A 10 -2.25 14.11 -2.95
C GLU A 10 -1.15 14.99 -2.38
N GLN A 11 -1.03 16.21 -2.92
CA GLN A 11 -0.14 17.28 -2.45
C GLN A 11 -0.77 18.02 -1.25
N THR A 12 -1.32 17.29 -0.29
CA THR A 12 -1.95 17.86 0.91
C THR A 12 -1.01 17.72 2.10
N PRO A 13 -0.83 18.76 2.94
CA PRO A 13 0.02 18.68 4.12
C PRO A 13 -0.57 17.73 5.16
N CYS A 14 0.30 16.92 5.78
CA CYS A 14 -0.06 16.08 6.91
C CYS A 14 -0.43 16.94 8.12
N PRO A 15 -1.62 16.77 8.73
CA PRO A 15 -2.02 17.55 9.90
C PRO A 15 -1.09 17.38 11.11
N SER A 16 -0.42 16.23 11.22
CA SER A 16 0.45 15.91 12.37
C SER A 16 1.88 16.46 12.24
N CYS A 17 2.42 16.57 11.02
CA CYS A 17 3.83 16.95 10.83
C CYS A 17 4.08 18.01 9.74
N GLY A 18 3.05 18.51 9.08
CA GLY A 18 3.14 19.55 8.05
C GLY A 18 3.73 19.10 6.71
N VAL A 19 4.30 17.89 6.62
CA VAL A 19 4.91 17.39 5.38
C VAL A 19 3.84 17.22 4.29
N VAL A 20 4.13 17.78 3.11
CA VAL A 20 3.27 17.69 1.93
C VAL A 20 3.49 16.34 1.25
N GLY A 21 2.38 15.68 0.90
CA GLY A 21 2.40 14.40 0.22
C GLY A 21 1.76 13.30 1.07
N GLN A 22 0.59 12.84 0.63
CA GLN A 22 -0.16 11.78 1.29
C GLN A 22 -0.53 10.69 0.30
N PHE A 23 -0.21 9.44 0.66
CA PHE A 23 -0.78 8.25 0.05
C PHE A 23 -2.26 8.16 0.38
N ILE A 24 -3.06 7.75 -0.60
CA ILE A 24 -4.52 7.71 -0.52
C ILE A 24 -5.00 6.33 -0.90
N ILE A 25 -5.79 5.71 -0.04
CA ILE A 25 -6.40 4.43 -0.32
C ILE A 25 -7.91 4.59 -0.12
N PRO A 26 -8.68 4.77 -1.21
CA PRO A 26 -10.13 4.79 -1.13
C PRO A 26 -10.65 3.41 -0.76
N LEU A 27 -11.36 3.28 0.35
CA LEU A 27 -12.01 2.03 0.79
C LEU A 27 -13.51 2.14 0.53
N GLU A 28 -14.29 1.16 1.00
CA GLU A 28 -15.74 1.15 0.75
C GLU A 28 -16.47 2.28 1.48
N GLU A 29 -16.08 2.60 2.71
CA GLU A 29 -16.79 3.53 3.60
C GLU A 29 -16.00 4.79 3.96
N ALA A 30 -14.68 4.73 3.80
CA ALA A 30 -13.74 5.77 4.18
C ALA A 30 -12.57 5.85 3.19
N VAL A 31 -11.81 6.93 3.27
CA VAL A 31 -10.49 7.04 2.64
C VAL A 31 -9.41 6.95 3.72
N TYR A 32 -8.40 6.15 3.47
CA TYR A 32 -7.18 6.14 4.28
C TYR A 32 -6.14 7.09 3.67
N LEU A 33 -5.54 7.91 4.53
CA LEU A 33 -4.54 8.91 4.17
C LEU A 33 -3.29 8.70 5.02
N GLU A 34 -2.13 8.45 4.40
CA GLU A 34 -0.84 8.30 5.10
C GLU A 34 0.22 9.22 4.51
N CYS A 35 0.85 10.07 5.32
CA CYS A 35 1.98 10.88 4.84
C CYS A 35 3.27 10.05 4.69
N ILE A 36 4.28 10.60 4.01
CA ILE A 36 5.57 9.90 3.80
C ILE A 36 6.29 9.52 5.11
N ARG A 37 5.95 10.15 6.24
CA ARG A 37 6.47 9.82 7.58
C ARG A 37 5.66 8.76 8.33
N GLY A 38 4.59 8.23 7.74
CA GLY A 38 3.80 7.15 8.30
C GLY A 38 2.63 7.56 9.20
N HIS A 39 2.31 8.86 9.32
CA HIS A 39 1.12 9.31 10.02
C HIS A 39 -0.13 9.01 9.17
N GLY A 40 -0.87 7.98 9.58
CA GLY A 40 -2.08 7.51 8.92
C GLY A 40 -3.36 7.97 9.62
N ARG A 41 -4.41 8.25 8.86
CA ARG A 41 -5.77 8.46 9.39
C ARG A 41 -6.83 8.01 8.40
N HIS A 42 -8.03 7.77 8.91
CA HIS A 42 -9.23 7.50 8.11
C HIS A 42 -10.15 8.71 8.12
N GLU A 43 -10.73 9.02 6.96
CA GLU A 43 -11.79 10.02 6.82
C GLU A 43 -12.99 9.36 6.14
N PHE A 44 -14.15 9.34 6.80
CA PHE A 44 -15.37 8.75 6.24
C PHE A 44 -15.87 9.56 5.03
N TYR A 45 -16.60 8.89 4.12
CA TYR A 45 -17.30 9.59 3.04
C TYR A 45 -18.61 10.22 3.54
N ALA A 46 -19.17 11.14 2.76
CA ALA A 46 -20.41 11.85 3.07
C ALA A 46 -21.59 10.92 3.39
N GLY A 47 -21.69 9.78 2.68
CA GLY A 47 -22.71 8.76 2.95
C GLY A 47 -22.52 7.99 4.27
N PHE A 48 -21.38 8.15 4.94
CA PHE A 48 -20.99 7.48 6.18
C PHE A 48 -20.64 8.49 7.29
N GLY A 49 -21.19 9.72 7.22
CA GLY A 49 -21.02 10.74 8.26
C GLY A 49 -19.75 11.60 8.14
N GLY A 50 -19.00 11.48 7.05
CA GLY A 50 -17.88 12.37 6.74
C GLY A 50 -18.25 13.50 5.77
N THR A 51 -17.24 14.07 5.12
CA THR A 51 -17.41 15.25 4.25
C THR A 51 -16.95 15.04 2.81
N ARG A 52 -16.18 13.96 2.54
CA ARG A 52 -15.65 13.68 1.20
C ARG A 52 -16.64 12.88 0.36
N PRO A 53 -16.78 13.17 -0.95
CA PRO A 53 -17.54 12.30 -1.85
C PRO A 53 -16.83 10.95 -2.01
N LYS A 54 -17.61 9.87 -2.09
CA LYS A 54 -17.08 8.53 -2.38
C LYS A 54 -16.69 8.44 -3.87
N PRO A 55 -15.48 7.98 -4.20
CA PRO A 55 -15.08 7.79 -5.59
C PRO A 55 -15.80 6.58 -6.21
N GLN A 56 -15.88 6.55 -7.55
CA GLN A 56 -16.46 5.43 -8.28
C GLN A 56 -15.65 4.13 -8.15
N GLN A 57 -14.33 4.25 -7.95
CA GLN A 57 -13.41 3.12 -7.79
C GLN A 57 -12.85 3.14 -6.37
N VAL A 58 -12.97 2.01 -5.68
CA VAL A 58 -12.41 1.76 -4.36
C VAL A 58 -11.43 0.60 -4.44
N VAL A 59 -10.51 0.55 -3.49
CA VAL A 59 -9.48 -0.47 -3.36
C VAL A 59 -10.03 -1.60 -2.49
N ARG A 60 -10.08 -2.81 -3.04
CA ARG A 60 -10.57 -4.01 -2.33
C ARG A 60 -9.45 -4.99 -2.03
N SER A 61 -8.37 -4.94 -2.81
CA SER A 61 -7.21 -5.82 -2.72
C SER A 61 -5.92 -5.02 -2.89
N VAL A 62 -4.78 -5.61 -2.51
CA VAL A 62 -3.47 -4.99 -2.77
C VAL A 62 -3.27 -4.81 -4.27
N GLU A 63 -3.74 -5.77 -5.07
CA GLU A 63 -3.60 -5.81 -6.52
C GLU A 63 -4.25 -4.61 -7.21
N ASP A 64 -5.24 -3.97 -6.59
CA ASP A 64 -5.89 -2.75 -7.10
C ASP A 64 -4.96 -1.52 -7.01
N LEU A 65 -3.95 -1.56 -6.13
CA LEU A 65 -2.93 -0.51 -5.97
C LEU A 65 -1.74 -0.68 -6.93
N LEU A 66 -1.63 -1.83 -7.59
CA LEU A 66 -0.43 -2.21 -8.35
C LEU A 66 -0.67 -2.09 -9.85
N CYS A 67 0.32 -1.55 -10.56
CA CYS A 67 0.38 -1.66 -12.01
C CYS A 67 0.73 -3.11 -12.43
N THR A 68 0.60 -3.44 -13.71
CA THR A 68 0.87 -4.80 -14.22
C THR A 68 2.23 -5.34 -13.78
N LYS A 69 3.31 -4.57 -13.96
CA LYS A 69 4.67 -4.97 -13.55
C LYS A 69 4.76 -5.24 -12.04
N HIS A 70 4.18 -4.35 -11.23
CA HIS A 70 4.19 -4.53 -9.77
C HIS A 70 3.29 -5.67 -9.31
N ARG A 71 2.20 -5.96 -10.02
CA ARG A 71 1.31 -7.09 -9.74
C ARG A 71 2.02 -8.42 -9.97
N GLU A 72 2.77 -8.56 -11.06
CA GLU A 72 3.59 -9.76 -11.30
C GLU A 72 4.62 -9.97 -10.20
N LEU A 73 5.31 -8.90 -9.78
CA LEU A 73 6.26 -8.94 -8.66
C LEU A 73 5.58 -9.32 -7.33
N TYR A 74 4.42 -8.74 -7.04
CA TYR A 74 3.63 -9.08 -5.87
C TYR A 74 3.24 -10.57 -5.83
N LEU A 75 2.79 -11.12 -6.96
CA LEU A 75 2.47 -12.55 -7.08
C LEU A 75 3.71 -13.43 -6.91
N CYS A 76 4.89 -12.98 -7.34
CA CYS A 76 6.15 -13.67 -7.05
C CYS A 76 6.46 -13.64 -5.55
N ILE A 77 6.47 -12.46 -4.92
CA ILE A 77 6.74 -12.28 -3.49
C ILE A 77 5.80 -13.16 -2.66
N ARG A 78 4.50 -13.19 -2.97
CA ARG A 78 3.54 -14.07 -2.29
C ARG A 78 3.90 -15.55 -2.38
N ARG A 79 4.32 -16.02 -3.56
CA ARG A 79 4.75 -17.42 -3.76
C ARG A 79 6.00 -17.74 -2.96
N VAL A 80 6.93 -16.80 -2.88
CA VAL A 80 8.17 -16.93 -2.09
C VAL A 80 7.83 -17.00 -0.59
N LEU A 81 7.01 -16.08 -0.09
CA LEU A 81 6.54 -16.07 1.31
C LEU A 81 5.82 -17.36 1.70
N ALA A 82 5.01 -17.93 0.80
CA ALA A 82 4.28 -19.17 1.05
C ALA A 82 5.18 -20.43 1.10
N LYS A 83 6.36 -20.39 0.48
CA LYS A 83 7.30 -21.52 0.42
C LYS A 83 8.31 -21.52 1.55
N ASP A 84 8.70 -20.34 2.02
CA ASP A 84 9.88 -20.18 2.89
C ASP A 84 9.57 -19.23 4.06
N SER A 85 8.50 -19.52 4.82
CA SER A 85 8.01 -18.63 5.88
C SER A 85 9.05 -18.39 6.98
N LEU A 86 9.82 -19.42 7.35
CA LEU A 86 10.84 -19.36 8.40
C LEU A 86 11.99 -18.41 8.09
N PHE A 87 12.51 -18.40 6.86
CA PHE A 87 13.57 -17.46 6.47
C PHE A 87 13.07 -16.00 6.56
N ASN A 88 11.84 -15.76 6.11
CA ASN A 88 11.25 -14.43 6.11
C ASN A 88 10.99 -13.91 7.52
N GLU A 89 10.70 -14.78 8.50
CA GLU A 89 10.51 -14.37 9.90
C GLU A 89 11.82 -13.97 10.60
N GLN A 90 12.97 -14.48 10.14
CA GLN A 90 14.26 -14.30 10.80
C GLN A 90 15.17 -13.27 10.13
N ALA A 91 14.99 -13.02 8.84
CA ALA A 91 15.78 -12.03 8.10
C ALA A 91 15.38 -10.59 8.47
N ASP A 92 16.37 -9.70 8.55
CA ASP A 92 16.11 -8.27 8.66
C ASP A 92 15.55 -7.69 7.35
N ALA A 93 15.10 -6.42 7.39
CA ALA A 93 14.44 -5.81 6.24
C ALA A 93 15.32 -5.79 4.98
N ILE A 94 16.64 -5.57 5.13
CA ILE A 94 17.58 -5.56 4.00
C ILE A 94 17.78 -6.98 3.45
N GLY A 95 17.92 -7.97 4.33
CA GLY A 95 18.00 -9.38 3.97
C GLY A 95 16.77 -9.86 3.22
N GLN A 96 15.58 -9.50 3.68
CA GLN A 96 14.31 -9.80 2.99
C GLN A 96 14.25 -9.17 1.59
N ILE A 97 14.59 -7.88 1.46
CA ILE A 97 14.60 -7.19 0.16
C ILE A 97 15.54 -7.90 -0.80
N ASN A 98 16.79 -8.14 -0.39
CA ASN A 98 17.79 -8.83 -1.21
C ASN A 98 17.34 -10.23 -1.62
N TYR A 99 16.69 -10.95 -0.71
CA TYR A 99 16.14 -12.27 -1.00
C TYR A 99 15.03 -12.21 -2.06
N PHE A 100 14.10 -11.26 -1.96
CA PHE A 100 13.06 -11.06 -2.99
C PHE A 100 13.65 -10.59 -4.32
N CYS A 101 14.64 -9.69 -4.32
CA CYS A 101 15.33 -9.25 -5.55
C CYS A 101 15.89 -10.45 -6.32
N ARG A 102 16.55 -11.39 -5.62
CA ARG A 102 17.11 -12.60 -6.23
C ARG A 102 16.04 -13.57 -6.72
N HIS A 103 15.03 -13.86 -5.89
CA HIS A 103 14.02 -14.87 -6.22
C HIS A 103 12.99 -14.40 -7.24
N CYS A 104 12.72 -13.10 -7.30
CA CYS A 104 11.77 -12.50 -8.22
C CYS A 104 12.41 -11.78 -9.41
N ASN A 105 13.75 -11.84 -9.52
CA ASN A 105 14.52 -11.17 -10.56
C ASN A 105 14.08 -9.71 -10.76
N ALA A 106 14.10 -8.95 -9.66
CA ALA A 106 13.62 -7.58 -9.61
C ALA A 106 14.64 -6.68 -8.90
N ASP A 107 14.60 -5.39 -9.24
CA ASP A 107 15.41 -4.38 -8.57
C ASP A 107 14.84 -4.03 -7.18
N GLU A 108 15.72 -3.55 -6.30
CA GLU A 108 15.38 -3.18 -4.92
C GLU A 108 14.26 -2.15 -4.84
N GLN A 109 14.26 -1.17 -5.75
CA GLN A 109 13.24 -0.10 -5.75
C GLN A 109 11.85 -0.67 -6.08
N SER A 110 11.75 -1.58 -7.04
CA SER A 110 10.50 -2.27 -7.38
C SER A 110 10.00 -3.14 -6.22
N VAL A 111 10.90 -3.89 -5.58
CA VAL A 111 10.57 -4.72 -4.39
C VAL A 111 10.08 -3.84 -3.25
N TYR A 112 10.84 -2.80 -2.91
CA TYR A 112 10.48 -1.83 -1.87
C TYR A 112 9.11 -1.20 -2.14
N THR A 113 8.85 -0.80 -3.39
CA THR A 113 7.57 -0.20 -3.79
C THR A 113 6.42 -1.17 -3.54
N VAL A 114 6.53 -2.43 -3.95
CA VAL A 114 5.49 -3.45 -3.72
C VAL A 114 5.27 -3.68 -2.22
N LEU A 115 6.33 -3.85 -1.44
CA LEU A 115 6.23 -4.04 0.02
C LEU A 115 5.60 -2.83 0.72
N LYS A 116 5.92 -1.61 0.27
CA LYS A 116 5.29 -0.38 0.78
C LYS A 116 3.80 -0.33 0.45
N MET A 117 3.39 -0.71 -0.76
CA MET A 117 1.97 -0.77 -1.14
C MET A 117 1.21 -1.82 -0.34
N MET A 118 1.81 -3.00 -0.11
CA MET A 118 1.26 -4.03 0.79
C MET A 118 1.06 -3.47 2.21
N THR A 119 2.07 -2.79 2.74
CA THR A 119 2.04 -2.21 4.09
C THR A 119 0.93 -1.14 4.20
N LEU A 120 0.85 -0.23 3.23
CA LEU A 120 -0.16 0.82 3.19
C LEU A 120 -1.58 0.22 3.12
N TYR A 121 -1.80 -0.76 2.24
CA TYR A 121 -3.09 -1.46 2.15
C TYR A 121 -3.46 -2.11 3.48
N HIS A 122 -2.54 -2.84 4.12
CA HIS A 122 -2.83 -3.50 5.39
C HIS A 122 -3.16 -2.52 6.52
N LYS A 123 -2.50 -1.36 6.57
CA LYS A 123 -2.86 -0.30 7.52
C LYS A 123 -4.24 0.28 7.22
N ALA A 124 -4.53 0.51 5.94
CA ALA A 124 -5.82 1.03 5.49
C ALA A 124 -6.96 0.11 5.91
N VAL A 125 -6.86 -1.21 5.67
CA VAL A 125 -7.94 -2.15 6.01
C VAL A 125 -8.00 -2.51 7.49
N ARG A 126 -6.87 -2.52 8.22
CA ARG A 126 -6.87 -2.80 9.67
C ARG A 126 -7.57 -1.73 10.50
N GLY A 127 -7.49 -0.46 10.10
CA GLY A 127 -8.16 0.64 10.82
C GLY A 127 -9.68 0.72 10.62
N VAL A 128 -10.26 -0.10 9.75
CA VAL A 128 -11.71 -0.17 9.49
C VAL A 128 -12.37 -1.35 10.23
N ILE A 129 -11.59 -2.21 10.89
CA ILE A 129 -12.13 -3.26 11.76
C ILE A 129 -12.44 -2.63 13.12
N CYS A 130 -13.65 -2.09 13.27
CA CYS A 130 -14.26 -1.93 14.58
C CYS A 130 -14.54 -3.34 15.13
N VAL A 131 -13.79 -3.78 16.14
CA VAL A 131 -14.21 -4.86 17.04
C VAL A 131 -15.08 -4.25 18.12
#